data_AF-A0A961PWE4-F1
#
_entry.id   AF-A0A961PWE4-F1
#
_cell.length_a   1.000
_cell.length_b   1.000
_cell.length_c   1.000
_cell.angle_alpha   90.00
_cell.angle_beta   90.00
_cell.angle_gamma   90.00
#
_symmetry.space_group_name_H-M   'P 1'
#
loop_
_entity.id
_entity.type
_entity.pdbx_description
1 polymer ?
#
loop_
_entity_poly.entity_id
_entity_poly.type
_entity_poly.pdbx_seq_one_letter_code
_entity_poly.pdbx_strand_id
1 'polypeptide(L)'
;MQDTLGIDVSKDRLDAHALASGEARSFGNDRAGWARLVRWLRHLGAPLVIFEATGIYHRGLERALAAAGLPFYKASPLRARRFAESCGRLAKTDRIDAEMLARM
;
A
#
# COMPACT_ATOMS: atom_id res chain seq x y z
N MET A 1 -11.04 -7.83 13.80
CA MET A 1 -10.97 -7.12 12.50
C MET A 1 -9.49 -6.93 12.19
N GLN A 2 -9.03 -7.40 11.04
CA GLN A 2 -7.64 -7.25 10.64
C GLN A 2 -7.51 -5.86 10.03
N ASP A 3 -6.71 -4.98 10.66
CA ASP A 3 -6.48 -3.63 10.14
C ASP A 3 -5.58 -3.72 8.90
N THR A 4 -6.00 -3.10 7.82
CA THR A 4 -5.36 -3.18 6.50
C THR A 4 -4.97 -1.80 6.03
N LEU A 5 -3.83 -1.73 5.34
CA LEU A 5 -3.30 -0.49 4.79
C LEU A 5 -2.90 -0.72 3.34
N GLY A 6 -3.55 -0.01 2.43
CA GLY A 6 -3.27 -0.09 1.00
C GLY A 6 -2.19 0.91 0.61
N ILE A 7 -1.26 0.51 -0.26
CA ILE A 7 -0.21 1.38 -0.80
C ILE A 7 -0.24 1.32 -2.32
N ASP A 8 -0.42 2.48 -2.95
CA ASP A 8 -0.08 2.67 -4.34
C ASP A 8 1.42 2.99 -4.49
N VAL A 9 2.07 2.30 -5.41
CA VAL A 9 3.52 2.30 -5.57
C VAL A 9 3.89 2.91 -6.91
N SER A 10 4.51 4.09 -6.86
CA SER A 10 5.11 4.74 -8.03
C SER A 10 6.65 4.71 -7.95
N LYS A 11 7.32 5.23 -8.98
CA LYS A 11 8.78 5.27 -9.04
C LYS A 11 9.40 5.98 -7.84
N ASP A 12 8.89 7.17 -7.50
CA ASP A 12 9.52 8.05 -6.51
C ASP A 12 8.65 8.25 -5.26
N ARG A 13 7.39 7.77 -5.25
CA ARG A 13 6.43 8.00 -4.17
C ARG A 13 5.64 6.73 -3.81
N LEU A 14 5.30 6.61 -2.53
CA LEU A 14 4.39 5.62 -1.96
C LEU A 14 3.21 6.34 -1.34
N ASP A 15 2.02 6.14 -1.87
CA ASP A 15 0.78 6.74 -1.37
C ASP A 15 0.00 5.69 -0.58
N ALA A 16 -0.12 5.90 0.73
CA ALA A 16 -0.64 4.92 1.65
C ALA A 16 -1.96 5.37 2.29
N HIS A 17 -2.89 4.43 2.47
CA HIS A 17 -4.20 4.66 3.08
C HIS A 17 -4.53 3.57 4.11
N ALA A 18 -4.70 3.97 5.37
CA ALA A 18 -5.08 3.10 6.47
C ALA A 18 -6.62 2.96 6.52
N LEU A 19 -7.14 1.72 6.41
CA LEU A 19 -8.58 1.51 6.31
C LEU A 19 -9.32 1.84 7.62
N ALA A 20 -8.79 1.43 8.79
CA ALA A 20 -9.48 1.62 10.06
C ALA A 20 -9.59 3.09 10.47
N SER A 21 -8.57 3.90 10.22
CA SER A 21 -8.53 5.32 10.62
C SER A 21 -8.92 6.29 9.50
N GLY A 22 -8.91 5.83 8.24
CA GLY A 22 -9.03 6.68 7.06
C GLY A 22 -7.83 7.60 6.82
N GLU A 23 -6.76 7.47 7.62
CA GLU A 23 -5.56 8.29 7.50
C GLU A 23 -4.82 7.97 6.19
N ALA A 24 -4.42 9.01 5.46
CA ALA A 24 -3.61 8.88 4.25
C ALA A 24 -2.29 9.64 4.40
N ARG A 25 -1.18 9.02 3.96
CA ARG A 25 0.16 9.64 3.97
C ARG A 25 0.96 9.24 2.74
N SER A 26 1.81 10.16 2.28
CA SER A 26 2.76 9.90 1.20
C SER A 26 4.20 9.85 1.70
N PHE A 27 4.98 8.93 1.15
CA PHE A 27 6.40 8.73 1.47
C PHE A 27 7.22 8.70 0.17
N GLY A 28 8.52 8.97 0.26
CA GLY A 28 9.43 8.70 -0.85
C GLY A 28 9.58 7.20 -1.09
N ASN A 29 9.75 6.77 -2.34
CA ASN A 29 10.12 5.39 -2.67
C ASN A 29 11.65 5.20 -2.63
N ASP A 30 12.23 5.56 -1.49
CA ASP A 30 13.65 5.48 -1.21
C ASP A 30 13.89 4.99 0.23
N ARG A 31 15.16 4.82 0.62
CA ARG A 31 15.52 4.31 1.94
C ARG A 31 14.97 5.17 3.09
N ALA A 32 14.94 6.49 2.94
CA ALA A 32 14.44 7.39 3.98
C ALA A 32 12.92 7.33 4.09
N GLY A 33 12.23 7.29 2.95
CA GLY A 33 10.78 7.12 2.88
C GLY A 33 10.32 5.77 3.43
N TRP A 34 11.00 4.67 3.12
CA TRP A 34 10.69 3.35 3.68
C TRP A 34 10.85 3.31 5.21
N ALA A 35 11.91 3.93 5.75
CA ALA A 35 12.11 4.02 7.19
C ALA A 35 11.00 4.81 7.89
N ARG A 36 10.53 5.91 7.28
CA ARG A 36 9.40 6.70 7.78
C ARG A 36 8.09 5.94 7.71
N LEU A 37 7.85 5.21 6.62
CA LEU A 37 6.68 4.35 6.45
C LEU A 37 6.63 3.25 7.52
N VAL A 38 7.73 2.51 7.71
CA VAL A 38 7.83 1.46 8.74
C VAL A 38 7.52 2.00 10.15
N ARG A 39 8.02 3.20 10.47
CA ARG A 39 7.72 3.84 11.77
C ARG A 39 6.24 4.14 11.94
N TRP A 40 5.59 4.66 10.89
CA TRP A 40 4.17 4.94 10.92
C TRP A 40 3.34 3.67 11.03
N LEU A 41 3.68 2.61 10.26
CA LEU A 41 3.03 1.30 10.36
C LEU A 41 3.08 0.72 11.78
N ARG A 42 4.22 0.87 12.48
CA ARG A 42 4.33 0.45 13.89
C ARG A 42 3.45 1.27 14.83
N HIS A 43 3.32 2.57 14.60
CA HIS A 43 2.39 3.41 15.37
C HIS A 43 0.93 3.01 15.16
N LEU A 44 0.58 2.52 13.97
CA LEU A 44 -0.75 2.01 13.65
C LEU A 44 -0.99 0.57 14.15
N GLY A 45 -0.04 -0.05 14.87
CA GLY A 45 -0.20 -1.41 15.37
C GLY A 45 0.12 -2.51 14.35
N ALA A 46 0.97 -2.22 13.35
CA ALA A 46 1.44 -3.15 12.32
C ALA A 46 0.31 -3.79 11.50
N PRO A 47 -0.50 -2.98 10.78
CA PRO A 47 -1.56 -3.49 9.91
C PRO A 47 -0.99 -4.34 8.77
N LEU A 48 -1.84 -5.18 8.16
CA LEU A 48 -1.50 -5.88 6.93
C LEU A 48 -1.36 -4.86 5.79
N VAL A 49 -0.17 -4.77 5.21
CA VAL A 49 0.11 -3.86 4.10
C VAL A 49 -0.23 -4.54 2.77
N ILE A 50 -1.10 -3.93 1.96
CA ILE A 50 -1.50 -4.45 0.65
C ILE A 50 -1.02 -3.48 -0.43
N PHE A 51 -0.30 -3.97 -1.44
CA PHE A 51 0.18 -3.14 -2.54
C PHE A 51 0.20 -3.89 -3.87
N GLU A 52 -0.02 -3.18 -4.97
CA GLU A 52 0.09 -3.75 -6.31
C GLU A 52 1.53 -3.71 -6.82
N ALA A 53 1.94 -4.78 -7.52
CA ALA A 53 3.25 -4.86 -8.16
C ALA A 53 3.25 -4.18 -9.54
N THR A 54 3.59 -2.89 -9.58
CA THR A 54 3.81 -2.17 -10.86
C THR A 54 5.30 -2.07 -11.19
N GLY A 55 5.75 -2.85 -12.18
CA GLY A 55 7.15 -2.85 -12.60
C GLY A 55 8.13 -3.25 -11.48
N ILE A 56 9.32 -2.64 -11.42
CA ILE A 56 10.36 -2.97 -10.42
C ILE A 56 10.26 -2.16 -9.11
N TYR A 57 9.41 -1.13 -9.06
CA TYR A 57 9.46 -0.09 -8.02
C TYR A 57 9.00 -0.58 -6.64
N HIS A 58 8.19 -1.64 -6.58
CA HIS A 58 7.74 -2.26 -5.34
C HIS A 58 8.83 -3.04 -4.60
N ARG A 59 9.92 -3.43 -5.27
CA ARG A 59 10.97 -4.31 -4.68
C ARG A 59 11.69 -3.66 -3.51
N GLY A 60 11.79 -2.33 -3.48
CA GLY A 60 12.37 -1.59 -2.37
C GLY A 60 11.49 -1.66 -1.12
N LEU A 61 10.20 -1.35 -1.31
CA LEU A 61 9.17 -1.47 -0.27
C LEU A 61 9.08 -2.89 0.30
N GLU A 62 9.00 -3.91 -0.56
CA GLU A 62 8.91 -5.33 -0.17
C GLU A 62 10.08 -5.73 0.75
N ARG A 63 11.30 -5.35 0.40
CA ARG A 63 12.49 -5.60 1.22
C ARG A 63 12.44 -4.88 2.56
N ALA A 64 11.97 -3.63 2.58
CA ALA A 64 11.87 -2.85 3.82
C ALA A 64 10.83 -3.43 4.79
N LEU A 65 9.67 -3.85 4.28
CA LEU A 65 8.62 -4.50 5.08
C LEU A 65 9.08 -5.85 5.63
N ALA A 66 9.70 -6.68 4.78
CA ALA A 66 10.26 -7.97 5.18
C ALA A 66 11.34 -7.82 6.25
N ALA A 67 12.29 -6.90 6.06
CA ALA A 67 13.34 -6.62 7.04
C ALA A 67 12.80 -6.08 8.38
N ALA A 68 11.67 -5.37 8.35
CA ALA A 68 11.01 -4.85 9.53
C ALA A 68 10.10 -5.87 10.25
N GLY A 69 9.89 -7.05 9.66
CA GLY A 69 8.97 -8.09 10.17
C GLY A 69 7.50 -7.71 10.08
N LEU A 70 7.13 -6.79 9.18
CA LEU A 70 5.75 -6.32 9.02
C LEU A 70 4.98 -7.21 8.03
N PRO A 71 3.70 -7.52 8.31
CA PRO A 71 2.89 -8.34 7.42
C PRO A 71 2.55 -7.57 6.14
N PHE A 72 2.70 -8.22 4.99
CA PHE A 72 2.33 -7.63 3.71
C PHE A 72 1.80 -8.66 2.71
N TYR A 73 0.99 -8.18 1.77
CA TYR A 73 0.47 -8.93 0.65
C TYR A 73 0.68 -8.14 -0.65
N LYS A 74 1.38 -8.76 -1.60
CA LYS A 74 1.60 -8.21 -2.94
C LYS A 74 0.44 -8.63 -3.84
N ALA A 75 -0.49 -7.71 -4.07
CA ALA A 75 -1.66 -7.95 -4.91
C ALA A 75 -1.24 -8.19 -6.37
N SER A 76 -1.88 -9.18 -7.00
CA SER A 76 -1.74 -9.40 -8.44
C SER A 76 -2.44 -8.28 -9.21
N PRO A 77 -1.76 -7.62 -10.17
CA PRO A 77 -2.36 -6.55 -10.99
C PRO A 77 -3.69 -6.93 -11.65
N LEU A 78 -3.79 -8.17 -12.13
CA LEU A 78 -5.00 -8.70 -12.73
C LEU A 78 -6.16 -8.79 -11.72
N ARG A 79 -5.87 -9.10 -10.46
CA ARG A 79 -6.87 -9.19 -9.38
C ARG A 79 -7.33 -7.82 -8.91
N ALA A 80 -6.40 -6.87 -8.75
CA ALA A 80 -6.72 -5.49 -8.39
C ALA A 80 -7.64 -4.86 -9.45
N ARG A 81 -7.31 -5.04 -10.74
CA ARG A 81 -8.15 -4.57 -11.85
C ARG A 81 -9.55 -5.19 -11.86
N ARG A 82 -9.67 -6.51 -11.72
CA ARG A 82 -10.98 -7.19 -11.67
C ARG A 82 -11.82 -6.74 -10.47
N PHE A 83 -11.19 -6.47 -9.32
CA PHE A 83 -11.88 -5.93 -8.15
C PHE A 83 -12.40 -4.51 -8.40
N ALA A 84 -11.58 -3.63 -8.98
CA ALA A 84 -12.00 -2.28 -9.38
C ALA A 84 -13.17 -2.29 -10.38
N GLU A 85 -13.12 -3.18 -11.39
CA GLU A 85 -14.21 -3.39 -12.35
C GLU A 85 -15.50 -3.85 -11.64
N SER A 86 -15.40 -4.77 -10.67
CA SER A 86 -16.56 -5.24 -9.89
C SER A 86 -17.18 -4.17 -8.97
N CYS A 87 -16.39 -3.18 -8.55
CA CYS A 87 -16.86 -2.08 -7.70
C CYS A 87 -17.36 -0.85 -8.49
N GLY A 88 -17.38 -0.89 -9.83
CA GLY A 88 -17.94 0.18 -10.67
C GLY A 88 -17.14 1.49 -10.67
N ARG A 89 -15.88 1.49 -10.20
CA ARG A 89 -15.04 2.69 -10.13
C ARG A 89 -14.03 2.70 -11.29
N LEU A 90 -14.36 3.46 -12.34
CA LEU A 90 -13.52 3.67 -13.53
C LEU A 90 -12.68 4.96 -13.49
N ALA A 91 -12.78 5.76 -12.42
CA ALA A 91 -11.96 6.95 -12.24
C ALA A 91 -10.72 6.62 -11.40
N LYS A 92 -9.60 6.34 -12.08
CA LYS A 92 -8.29 6.17 -11.45
C LYS A 92 -7.83 7.49 -10.87
N THR A 93 -7.67 7.55 -9.55
CA THR A 93 -6.85 8.56 -8.88
C THR A 93 -6.03 7.82 -7.82
N ASP A 94 -4.76 8.20 -7.66
CA ASP A 94 -3.76 7.51 -6.80
C ASP A 94 -4.31 7.17 -5.40
N ARG A 95 -5.15 8.05 -4.83
CA ARG A 95 -5.79 7.85 -3.50
C ARG A 95 -6.87 6.78 -3.49
N ILE A 96 -7.68 6.70 -4.55
CA ILE A 96 -8.74 5.69 -4.70
C ILE A 96 -8.11 4.30 -4.86
N ASP A 97 -6.96 4.20 -5.54
CA ASP A 97 -6.27 2.93 -5.73
C ASP A 97 -5.71 2.38 -4.41
N ALA A 98 -5.09 3.23 -3.57
CA ALA A 98 -4.64 2.83 -2.23
C ALA A 98 -5.80 2.43 -1.30
N GLU A 99 -6.92 3.18 -1.31
CA GLU A 99 -8.11 2.82 -0.53
C GLU A 99 -8.71 1.47 -0.97
N MET A 100 -8.77 1.23 -2.29
CA MET A 100 -9.25 -0.04 -2.84
C MET A 100 -8.36 -1.21 -2.45
N LEU A 101 -7.04 -1.04 -2.49
CA LEU A 101 -6.09 -2.06 -2.04
C LEU A 101 -6.27 -2.38 -0.55
N ALA A 102 -6.56 -1.37 0.28
CA ALA A 102 -6.80 -1.58 1.70
C ALA A 102 -8.06 -2.43 1.97
N ARG A 103 -9.02 -2.49 1.04
CA ARG A 103 -10.27 -3.25 1.19
C ARG A 103 -10.21 -4.69 0.67
N MET A 104 -9.10 -5.11 0.07
CA MET A 104 -8.89 -6.47 -0.47
C MET A 104 -8.53 -7.47 0.63
#